data_AF-A0A9D7CE40-F1
#
_entry.id   AF-A0A9D7CE40-F1
#
_cell.length_a   1.000
_cell.length_b   1.000
_cell.length_c   1.000
_cell.angle_alpha   90.00
_cell.angle_beta   90.00
_cell.angle_gamma   90.00
#
_symmetry.space_group_name_H-M   'P 1'
#
loop_
_entity.id
_entity.type
_entity.pdbx_description
1 polymer ?
#
loop_
_entity_poly.entity_id
_entity_poly.type
_entity_poly.pdbx_seq_one_letter_code
_entity_poly.pdbx_strand_id
1 'polypeptide(L)'
;MAFLCCEKNSRSASHWLDEHAAALHRTIATLEAQLQQTQAIIAICSEKRLHHHRRTQMKQIAVVMLSCTIAACQRSESVPAASSPSHARGRDSTGTAQSASRDSAAIPTNSVLLALDGEGLRLVVESTGSTRLLAFGMESSDVITAMTRALGPQLSRGTNAECGAGPMAFAVFADGLSIVMQHDRFVGWSTRASNTGGTHTTMSGLGVGSTRAALDSHYVATVARSTLGEEFEAGGIAGVLDGESSSARITDMWAGVSCVAR
;
A
#
# COMPACT_ATOMS: atom_id res chain seq x y z
N MET A 1 29.35 -44.75 -50.35
CA MET A 1 28.68 -43.43 -50.52
C MET A 1 27.79 -43.01 -49.35
N ALA A 2 27.53 -43.86 -48.34
CA ALA A 2 26.68 -43.53 -47.18
C ALA A 2 27.42 -42.83 -46.00
N PHE A 3 28.74 -43.00 -45.85
CA PHE A 3 29.51 -42.39 -44.74
C PHE A 3 29.66 -40.87 -44.83
N LEU A 4 29.67 -40.30 -46.04
CA LEU A 4 29.82 -38.84 -46.24
C LEU A 4 28.57 -38.02 -45.87
N CYS A 5 27.40 -38.66 -45.73
CA CYS A 5 26.17 -37.96 -45.37
C CYS A 5 26.05 -37.74 -43.84
N CYS A 6 26.59 -38.66 -43.03
CA CYS A 6 26.50 -38.57 -41.56
C CYS A 6 27.44 -37.49 -40.99
N GLU A 7 28.64 -37.35 -41.56
CA GLU A 7 29.64 -36.39 -41.06
C GLU A 7 29.31 -34.93 -41.42
N LYS A 8 28.54 -34.70 -42.48
CA LYS A 8 28.07 -33.36 -42.83
C LYS A 8 26.98 -32.86 -41.87
N ASN A 9 26.21 -33.77 -41.29
CA ASN A 9 25.12 -33.43 -40.38
C ASN A 9 25.63 -33.04 -38.97
N SER A 10 26.71 -33.66 -38.49
CA SER A 10 27.29 -33.36 -37.17
C SER A 10 28.01 -31.99 -37.11
N ARG A 11 28.63 -31.56 -38.21
CA ARG A 11 29.25 -30.22 -38.30
C ARG A 11 28.22 -29.09 -38.32
N SER A 12 27.03 -29.34 -38.87
CA SER A 12 25.93 -28.37 -38.87
C SER A 12 25.35 -28.19 -37.45
N ALA A 13 25.18 -29.28 -36.71
CA ALA A 13 24.64 -29.25 -35.35
C ALA A 13 25.58 -28.55 -34.34
N SER A 14 26.90 -28.75 -34.46
CA SER A 14 27.89 -28.09 -33.59
C SER A 14 27.95 -26.58 -33.83
N HIS A 15 27.97 -26.14 -35.09
CA HIS A 15 27.92 -24.71 -35.43
C HIS A 15 26.64 -24.03 -34.91
N TRP A 16 25.49 -24.71 -34.99
CA TRP A 16 24.23 -24.17 -34.48
C TRP A 16 24.25 -23.99 -32.95
N LEU A 17 24.84 -24.94 -32.21
CA LEU A 17 24.99 -24.83 -30.76
C LEU A 17 25.94 -23.70 -30.35
N ASP A 18 27.06 -23.53 -31.06
CA ASP A 18 28.03 -22.47 -30.79
C ASP A 18 27.42 -21.08 -31.04
N GLU A 19 26.61 -20.94 -32.09
CA GLU A 19 25.93 -19.67 -32.41
C GLU A 19 24.87 -19.31 -31.36
N HIS A 20 24.10 -20.29 -30.88
CA HIS A 20 23.12 -20.09 -29.80
C HIS A 20 23.80 -19.79 -28.46
N ALA A 21 24.90 -20.47 -28.14
CA ALA A 21 25.68 -20.18 -26.95
C ALA A 21 26.24 -18.74 -26.98
N ALA A 22 26.77 -18.30 -28.13
CA ALA A 22 27.26 -16.92 -28.28
C ALA A 22 26.13 -15.89 -28.17
N ALA A 23 24.94 -16.17 -28.73
CA ALA A 23 23.77 -15.32 -28.59
C ALA A 23 23.31 -15.20 -27.14
N LEU A 24 23.28 -16.32 -26.40
CA LEU A 24 22.88 -16.36 -25.00
C LEU A 24 23.85 -15.57 -24.11
N HIS A 25 25.17 -15.70 -24.33
CA HIS A 25 26.17 -14.91 -23.60
C HIS A 25 26.03 -13.40 -23.85
N ARG A 26 25.75 -12.98 -25.10
CA ARG A 26 25.50 -11.55 -25.40
C ARG A 26 24.27 -11.03 -24.68
N THR A 27 23.20 -11.83 -24.60
CA THR A 27 21.98 -11.46 -23.88
C THR A 27 22.24 -11.33 -22.38
N ILE A 28 22.96 -12.28 -21.77
CA ILE A 28 23.33 -12.22 -20.35
C ILE A 28 24.15 -10.97 -20.06
N ALA A 29 25.20 -10.69 -20.84
CA ALA A 29 26.03 -9.49 -20.65
C ALA A 29 25.22 -8.19 -20.79
N THR A 30 24.22 -8.15 -21.67
CA THR A 30 23.33 -6.99 -21.82
C THR A 30 22.45 -6.80 -20.59
N LEU A 31 21.89 -7.89 -20.05
CA LEU A 31 21.08 -7.86 -18.84
C LEU A 31 21.89 -7.45 -17.61
N GLU A 32 23.13 -7.92 -17.47
CA GLU A 32 24.04 -7.51 -16.39
C GLU A 32 24.35 -6.01 -16.48
N ALA A 33 24.62 -5.49 -17.68
CA ALA A 33 24.84 -4.06 -17.89
C ALA A 33 23.59 -3.22 -17.54
N GLN A 34 22.39 -3.68 -17.91
CA GLN A 34 21.14 -3.02 -17.55
C GLN A 34 20.87 -3.04 -16.03
N LEU A 35 21.19 -4.15 -15.35
CA LEU A 35 21.07 -4.27 -13.90
C LEU A 35 22.03 -3.29 -13.20
N GLN A 36 23.29 -3.22 -13.64
CA GLN A 36 24.28 -2.32 -13.08
C GLN A 36 23.92 -0.84 -13.30
N GLN A 37 23.39 -0.50 -14.49
CA GLN A 37 22.89 0.85 -14.78
C GLN A 37 21.69 1.22 -13.88
N THR A 38 20.78 0.27 -13.65
CA THR A 38 19.61 0.48 -12.78
C THR A 38 20.02 0.69 -11.33
N GLN A 39 20.98 -0.09 -10.82
CA GLN A 39 21.53 0.07 -9.48
C GLN A 39 22.20 1.44 -9.28
N ALA A 40 22.97 1.92 -10.27
CA ALA A 40 23.60 3.24 -10.21
C ALA A 40 22.57 4.38 -10.14
N ILE A 41 21.46 4.29 -10.90
CA ILE A 41 20.38 5.29 -10.86
C ILE A 41 19.70 5.30 -9.48
N ILE A 42 19.43 4.13 -8.90
CA ILE A 42 18.84 4.03 -7.56
C ILE A 42 19.76 4.69 -6.50
N ALA A 43 21.07 4.42 -6.56
CA ALA A 43 22.05 5.03 -5.66
C ALA A 43 22.04 6.56 -5.74
N ILE A 44 22.11 7.14 -6.95
CA ILE A 44 22.07 8.60 -7.17
C ILE A 44 20.76 9.22 -6.65
N CYS A 45 19.62 8.54 -6.87
CA CYS A 45 18.33 9.00 -6.36
C CYS A 45 18.25 8.98 -4.84
N SER A 46 18.85 7.97 -4.19
CA SER A 46 18.90 7.87 -2.73
C SER A 46 19.75 8.99 -2.10
N GLU A 47 20.92 9.30 -2.68
CA GLU A 47 21.79 10.38 -2.22
C GLU A 47 21.12 11.75 -2.40
N LYS A 48 20.48 11.98 -3.55
CA LYS A 48 19.72 13.23 -3.79
C LYS A 48 18.57 13.38 -2.80
N ARG A 49 17.86 12.29 -2.48
CA ARG A 49 16.79 12.29 -1.46
C ARG A 49 17.34 12.63 -0.07
N LEU A 50 18.49 12.05 0.31
CA LEU A 50 19.15 12.34 1.58
C LEU A 50 19.64 13.79 1.67
N HIS A 51 20.23 14.32 0.59
CA HIS A 51 20.64 15.73 0.51
C HIS A 51 19.44 16.68 0.55
N HIS A 52 18.35 16.37 -0.13
CA HIS A 52 17.12 17.16 -0.08
C HIS A 52 16.53 17.17 1.33
N HIS A 53 16.44 16.00 1.98
CA HIS A 53 15.92 15.90 3.34
C HIS A 53 16.79 16.68 4.35
N ARG A 54 18.13 16.55 4.28
CA ARG A 54 19.07 17.34 5.11
C ARG A 54 18.93 18.84 4.89
N ARG A 55 18.78 19.29 3.64
CA ARG A 55 18.56 20.72 3.32
C ARG A 55 17.22 21.24 3.86
N THR A 56 16.16 20.45 3.79
CA THR A 56 14.84 20.82 4.31
C THR A 56 14.85 20.87 5.84
N GLN A 57 15.46 19.90 6.52
CA GLN A 57 15.65 19.88 7.97
C GLN A 57 16.44 21.11 8.47
N MET A 58 17.57 21.45 7.81
CA MET A 58 18.35 22.65 8.17
C MET A 58 17.52 23.95 8.04
N LYS A 59 16.68 24.07 7.02
CA LYS A 59 15.77 25.22 6.86
C LYS A 59 14.70 25.27 7.96
N GLN A 60 14.12 24.13 8.32
CA GLN A 60 13.12 24.05 9.38
C GLN A 60 13.70 24.41 10.76
N ILE A 61 14.90 23.92 11.10
CA ILE A 61 15.60 24.27 12.34
C ILE A 61 15.89 25.78 12.40
N ALA A 62 16.32 26.40 11.30
CA ALA A 62 16.56 27.84 11.24
C ALA A 62 15.28 28.68 11.44
N VAL A 63 14.13 28.23 10.90
CA VAL A 63 12.83 28.90 11.06
C VAL A 63 12.30 28.78 12.50
N VAL A 64 12.48 27.62 13.15
CA VAL A 64 12.05 27.42 14.55
C VAL A 64 12.87 28.27 15.53
N MET A 65 14.17 28.43 15.30
CA MET A 65 15.03 29.29 16.14
C MET A 65 14.72 30.79 15.95
N LEU A 66 14.20 31.19 14.79
CA LEU A 66 13.82 32.58 14.52
C LEU A 66 12.43 32.96 15.08
N SER A 67 11.61 31.99 15.47
CA SER A 67 10.25 32.21 15.96
C SER A 67 10.11 32.29 17.49
N CYS A 68 11.20 32.05 18.26
CA CYS A 68 11.17 32.07 19.73
C CYS A 68 11.34 33.47 20.38
N THR A 69 11.38 34.57 19.63
CA THR A 69 11.64 35.90 20.21
C THR A 69 10.43 36.84 20.32
N ILE A 70 9.21 36.40 19.99
CA ILE A 70 8.03 37.30 20.04
C ILE A 70 6.78 36.55 20.53
N ALA A 71 6.67 36.35 21.84
CA ALA A 71 5.40 35.99 22.46
C ALA A 71 5.30 36.57 23.88
N ALA A 72 5.37 37.90 23.96
CA ALA A 72 4.90 38.65 25.12
C ALA A 72 3.60 39.37 24.75
N CYS A 73 2.56 39.05 25.52
CA CYS A 73 1.33 39.82 25.78
C CYS A 73 0.09 39.67 24.87
N GLN A 74 -1.05 39.53 25.58
CA GLN A 74 -2.48 39.81 25.27
C GLN A 74 -3.29 38.54 24.97
N ARG A 75 -4.15 37.99 25.85
CA ARG A 75 -5.13 38.45 26.87
C ARG A 75 -6.42 39.07 26.28
N SER A 76 -7.55 38.47 26.71
CA SER A 76 -8.97 38.90 26.62
C SER A 76 -9.61 38.81 25.22
N GLU A 77 -10.87 38.44 25.00
CA GLU A 77 -12.08 38.26 25.82
C GLU A 77 -13.07 37.38 25.01
N SER A 78 -14.06 36.81 25.70
CA SER A 78 -15.11 35.88 25.30
C SER A 78 -16.43 36.51 24.78
N VAL A 79 -17.12 35.80 23.86
CA VAL A 79 -18.61 35.52 23.79
C VAL A 79 -19.54 36.63 23.23
N PRO A 80 -20.76 36.35 22.68
CA PRO A 80 -21.21 35.39 21.64
C PRO A 80 -22.21 36.05 20.62
N ALA A 81 -22.98 35.21 19.90
CA ALA A 81 -24.39 35.38 19.49
C ALA A 81 -24.73 35.43 17.99
N ALA A 82 -25.38 34.34 17.57
CA ALA A 82 -26.53 34.19 16.68
C ALA A 82 -26.91 35.33 15.72
N SER A 83 -27.24 34.95 14.47
CA SER A 83 -28.54 35.20 13.85
C SER A 83 -28.63 34.49 12.48
N SER A 84 -29.58 33.56 12.34
CA SER A 84 -30.17 33.25 11.03
C SER A 84 -31.12 34.38 10.64
N PRO A 85 -31.42 34.53 9.34
CA PRO A 85 -32.79 34.24 8.95
C PRO A 85 -32.96 33.44 7.66
N SER A 86 -34.09 32.75 7.65
CA SER A 86 -34.75 32.04 6.55
C SER A 86 -35.46 33.01 5.60
N HIS A 87 -35.58 32.60 4.33
CA HIS A 87 -36.69 32.79 3.36
C HIS A 87 -36.12 33.02 1.95
N ALA A 88 -36.69 32.56 0.85
CA ALA A 88 -37.68 31.53 0.53
C ALA A 88 -37.71 31.46 -1.00
N ARG A 89 -38.00 30.26 -1.54
CA ARG A 89 -38.82 30.02 -2.74
C ARG A 89 -38.34 30.55 -4.11
N GLY A 90 -38.21 29.63 -5.06
CA GLY A 90 -38.80 29.87 -6.38
C GLY A 90 -38.18 29.13 -7.56
N ARG A 91 -38.95 28.15 -8.04
CA ARG A 91 -39.28 27.87 -9.45
C ARG A 91 -38.56 26.72 -10.16
N ASP A 92 -39.40 25.73 -10.49
CA ASP A 92 -39.31 24.79 -11.60
C ASP A 92 -38.74 25.40 -12.88
N SER A 93 -37.97 24.59 -13.60
CA SER A 93 -37.95 24.59 -15.06
C SER A 93 -37.57 23.19 -15.55
N THR A 94 -38.61 22.45 -15.91
CA THR A 94 -38.61 21.33 -16.85
C THR A 94 -38.04 21.79 -18.18
N GLY A 95 -37.11 21.03 -18.76
CA GLY A 95 -36.48 21.42 -20.02
C GLY A 95 -35.56 20.37 -20.60
N THR A 96 -36.18 19.30 -21.12
CA THR A 96 -35.80 18.57 -22.33
C THR A 96 -34.42 17.88 -22.40
N ALA A 97 -34.51 16.55 -22.41
CA ALA A 97 -33.47 15.64 -22.86
C ALA A 97 -32.92 16.01 -24.24
N GLN A 98 -31.61 16.19 -24.33
CA GLN A 98 -30.88 16.10 -25.59
C GLN A 98 -29.94 14.89 -25.49
N SER A 99 -30.44 13.76 -26.03
CA SER A 99 -29.60 12.63 -26.41
C SER A 99 -28.60 13.09 -27.46
N ALA A 100 -27.38 13.36 -27.01
CA ALA A 100 -26.20 13.26 -27.84
C ALA A 100 -25.53 11.94 -27.46
N SER A 101 -25.88 10.87 -28.18
CA SER A 101 -25.08 9.65 -28.23
C SER A 101 -23.71 10.03 -28.79
N ARG A 102 -22.80 10.40 -27.90
CA ARG A 102 -21.38 10.27 -28.17
C ARG A 102 -21.08 8.81 -27.92
N ASP A 103 -20.60 8.18 -28.97
CA ASP A 103 -19.86 6.93 -28.93
C ASP A 103 -18.90 7.00 -27.74
N SER A 104 -19.29 6.39 -26.62
CA SER A 104 -18.45 6.23 -25.45
C SER A 104 -17.41 5.21 -25.86
N ALA A 105 -16.31 5.72 -26.44
CA ALA A 105 -15.05 5.02 -26.40
C ALA A 105 -14.87 4.57 -24.95
N ALA A 106 -14.93 3.26 -24.73
CA ALA A 106 -14.81 2.69 -23.41
C ALA A 106 -13.53 3.25 -22.78
N ILE A 107 -13.69 4.11 -21.76
CA ILE A 107 -12.56 4.52 -20.95
C ILE A 107 -11.98 3.22 -20.40
N PRO A 108 -10.69 2.92 -20.62
CA PRO A 108 -10.10 1.72 -20.05
C PRO A 108 -10.37 1.77 -18.55
N THR A 109 -11.16 0.80 -18.07
CA THR A 109 -11.44 0.63 -16.65
C THR A 109 -10.12 0.18 -16.04
N ASN A 110 -9.29 1.14 -15.65
CA ASN A 110 -8.08 0.85 -14.91
C ASN A 110 -8.51 0.30 -13.56
N SER A 111 -8.48 -1.02 -13.42
CA SER A 111 -8.68 -1.72 -12.15
C SER A 111 -7.62 -1.24 -11.15
N VAL A 112 -8.11 -0.86 -9.97
CA VAL A 112 -7.25 -0.47 -8.85
C VAL A 112 -7.26 -1.62 -7.86
N LEU A 113 -6.11 -2.25 -7.68
CA LEU A 113 -5.88 -3.25 -6.65
C LEU A 113 -5.40 -2.59 -5.37
N LEU A 114 -5.53 -3.31 -4.26
CA LEU A 114 -5.03 -2.92 -2.95
C LEU A 114 -3.96 -3.90 -2.49
N ALA A 115 -2.86 -3.37 -1.99
CA ALA A 115 -1.82 -4.13 -1.31
C ALA A 115 -1.66 -3.65 0.13
N LEU A 116 -1.36 -4.59 1.02
CA LEU A 116 -1.05 -4.36 2.42
C LEU A 116 0.36 -3.77 2.55
N ASP A 117 0.52 -2.79 3.44
CA ASP A 117 1.79 -2.07 3.62
C ASP A 117 1.99 -1.72 5.10
N GLY A 118 3.21 -1.83 5.61
CA GLY A 118 3.53 -1.52 7.01
C GLY A 118 3.39 -0.04 7.36
N GLU A 119 3.34 0.84 6.35
CA GLU A 119 3.16 2.29 6.52
C GLU A 119 1.75 2.78 6.15
N GLY A 120 0.83 1.87 5.80
CA GLY A 120 -0.52 2.22 5.37
C GLY A 120 -1.13 1.20 4.42
N LEU A 121 -1.78 1.68 3.36
CA LEU A 121 -2.34 0.83 2.31
C LEU A 121 -1.85 1.29 0.95
N ARG A 122 -1.53 0.39 0.04
CA ARG A 122 -1.00 0.74 -1.28
C ARG A 122 -2.02 0.45 -2.37
N LEU A 123 -2.42 1.49 -3.10
CA LEU A 123 -3.20 1.32 -4.32
C LEU A 123 -2.27 1.01 -5.48
N VAL A 124 -2.68 0.06 -6.33
CA VAL A 124 -1.93 -0.36 -7.51
C VAL A 124 -2.84 -0.26 -8.72
N VAL A 125 -2.44 0.52 -9.72
CA VAL A 125 -3.14 0.57 -11.00
C VAL A 125 -2.68 -0.61 -11.84
N GLU A 126 -3.54 -1.61 -12.02
CA GLU A 126 -3.17 -2.90 -12.62
C GLU A 126 -2.58 -2.73 -14.03
N SER A 127 -3.16 -1.84 -14.84
CA SER A 127 -2.74 -1.61 -16.23
C SER A 127 -1.34 -1.01 -16.39
N THR A 128 -0.81 -0.34 -15.35
CA THR A 128 0.47 0.38 -15.44
C THR A 128 1.50 -0.05 -14.39
N GLY A 129 1.07 -0.78 -13.36
CA GLY A 129 1.88 -1.06 -12.17
C GLY A 129 2.16 0.18 -11.31
N SER A 130 1.57 1.34 -11.63
CA SER A 130 1.75 2.56 -10.84
C SER A 130 1.18 2.36 -9.44
N THR A 131 1.94 2.75 -8.41
CA THR A 131 1.50 2.61 -7.02
C THR A 131 1.33 3.96 -6.33
N ARG A 132 0.38 4.03 -5.41
CA ARG A 132 0.17 5.17 -4.52
C ARG A 132 -0.04 4.70 -3.08
N LEU A 133 0.77 5.19 -2.16
CA LEU A 133 0.60 4.93 -0.74
C LEU A 133 -0.52 5.81 -0.18
N LEU A 134 -1.46 5.18 0.50
CA LEU A 134 -2.35 5.78 1.49
C LEU A 134 -1.67 5.67 2.84
N ALA A 135 -0.86 6.66 3.20
CA ALA A 135 -0.01 6.60 4.38
C ALA A 135 -0.82 6.78 5.67
N PHE A 136 -0.36 6.20 6.76
CA PHE A 136 -0.84 6.59 8.09
C PHE A 136 -0.69 8.11 8.31
N GLY A 137 -1.64 8.69 9.04
CA GLY A 137 -1.73 10.12 9.30
C GLY A 137 -2.47 10.92 8.22
N MET A 138 -2.86 10.33 7.10
CA MET A 138 -3.75 10.99 6.14
C MET A 138 -5.16 11.18 6.69
N GLU A 139 -5.92 12.12 6.13
CA GLU A 139 -7.29 12.39 6.53
C GLU A 139 -8.18 11.16 6.29
N SER A 140 -8.98 10.79 7.28
CA SER A 140 -9.87 9.63 7.21
C SER A 140 -10.83 9.71 6.02
N SER A 141 -11.37 10.90 5.71
CA SER A 141 -12.26 11.13 4.57
C SER A 141 -11.61 10.81 3.22
N ASP A 142 -10.34 11.19 3.06
CA ASP A 142 -9.59 10.96 1.82
C ASP A 142 -9.28 9.47 1.63
N VAL A 143 -8.90 8.79 2.73
CA VAL A 143 -8.68 7.34 2.72
C VAL A 143 -9.97 6.60 2.41
N ILE A 144 -11.08 6.93 3.08
CA ILE A 144 -12.39 6.31 2.81
C ILE A 144 -12.79 6.52 1.34
N THR A 145 -12.63 7.73 0.81
CA THR A 145 -12.96 8.02 -0.60
C THR A 145 -12.13 7.19 -1.56
N ALA A 146 -10.82 7.07 -1.31
CA ALA A 146 -9.93 6.27 -2.13
C ALA A 146 -10.27 4.78 -2.05
N MET A 147 -10.49 4.27 -0.84
CA MET A 147 -10.85 2.87 -0.58
C MET A 147 -12.21 2.51 -1.18
N THR A 148 -13.19 3.41 -1.11
CA THR A 148 -14.50 3.18 -1.73
C THR A 148 -14.44 3.11 -3.24
N ARG A 149 -13.52 3.83 -3.88
CA ARG A 149 -13.28 3.70 -5.32
C ARG A 149 -12.61 2.38 -5.69
N ALA A 150 -11.74 1.85 -4.82
CA ALA A 150 -11.00 0.62 -5.08
C ALA A 150 -11.81 -0.64 -4.75
N LEU A 151 -12.48 -0.67 -3.59
CA LEU A 151 -13.15 -1.86 -3.03
C LEU A 151 -14.68 -1.77 -3.03
N GLY A 152 -15.25 -0.61 -3.35
CA GLY A 152 -16.67 -0.33 -3.13
C GLY A 152 -16.98 0.17 -1.72
N PRO A 153 -18.26 0.41 -1.40
CA PRO A 153 -18.66 1.03 -0.14
C PRO A 153 -18.30 0.17 1.08
N GLN A 154 -18.12 0.84 2.21
CA GLN A 154 -17.95 0.21 3.52
C GLN A 154 -19.21 -0.59 3.87
N LEU A 155 -19.06 -1.81 4.40
CA LEU A 155 -20.18 -2.58 4.91
C LEU A 155 -20.69 -2.03 6.24
N SER A 156 -19.78 -1.59 7.10
CA SER A 156 -20.12 -1.05 8.40
C SER A 156 -19.09 -0.05 8.90
N ARG A 157 -19.51 0.77 9.86
CA ARG A 157 -18.67 1.66 10.65
C ARG A 157 -19.04 1.53 12.11
N GLY A 158 -18.08 1.77 13.00
CA GLY A 158 -18.31 1.76 14.42
C GLY A 158 -17.21 2.49 15.18
N THR A 159 -17.33 2.48 16.50
CA THR A 159 -16.34 3.05 17.41
C THR A 159 -16.01 2.05 18.51
N ASN A 160 -14.78 2.12 19.03
CA ASN A 160 -14.34 1.38 20.20
C ASN A 160 -13.73 2.38 21.20
N ALA A 161 -14.39 2.55 22.35
CA ALA A 161 -13.93 3.43 23.41
C ALA A 161 -12.92 2.75 24.35
N GLU A 162 -12.87 1.42 24.36
CA GLU A 162 -12.09 0.60 25.32
C GLU A 162 -10.73 0.18 24.75
N CYS A 163 -10.32 0.75 23.62
CA CYS A 163 -9.00 0.46 23.07
C CYS A 163 -7.92 1.09 23.94
N GLY A 164 -6.86 0.35 24.26
CA GLY A 164 -5.75 0.86 25.09
C GLY A 164 -5.02 2.08 24.49
N ALA A 165 -5.15 2.29 23.18
CA ALA A 165 -4.65 3.48 22.47
C ALA A 165 -5.61 4.69 22.54
N GLY A 166 -6.74 4.58 23.24
CA GLY A 166 -7.80 5.57 23.35
C GLY A 166 -8.98 5.31 22.39
N PRO A 167 -10.07 6.09 22.49
CA PRO A 167 -11.23 5.94 21.63
C PRO A 167 -10.90 6.06 20.14
N MET A 168 -11.48 5.20 19.32
CA MET A 168 -11.27 5.24 17.87
C MET A 168 -12.45 4.73 17.08
N ALA A 169 -12.45 5.06 15.79
CA ALA A 169 -13.41 4.61 14.81
C ALA A 169 -12.81 3.53 13.92
N PHE A 170 -13.68 2.66 13.41
CA PHE A 170 -13.32 1.67 12.41
C PHE A 170 -14.32 1.68 11.27
N ALA A 171 -13.84 1.29 10.09
CA ALA A 171 -14.70 0.95 8.97
C ALA A 171 -14.30 -0.41 8.41
N VAL A 172 -15.30 -1.22 8.04
CA VAL A 172 -15.12 -2.59 7.56
C VAL A 172 -15.61 -2.68 6.12
N PHE A 173 -14.81 -3.32 5.27
CA PHE A 173 -15.10 -3.58 3.86
C PHE A 173 -15.56 -5.03 3.66
N ALA A 174 -16.12 -5.31 2.49
CA ALA A 174 -16.80 -6.58 2.21
C ALA A 174 -15.91 -7.81 2.26
N ASP A 175 -14.62 -7.62 1.98
CA ASP A 175 -13.57 -8.63 2.02
C ASP A 175 -13.00 -8.90 3.43
N GLY A 176 -13.50 -8.18 4.45
CA GLY A 176 -13.04 -8.31 5.82
C GLY A 176 -11.87 -7.41 6.19
N LEU A 177 -11.37 -6.58 5.26
CA LEU A 177 -10.41 -5.53 5.60
C LEU A 177 -11.11 -4.48 6.48
N SER A 178 -10.44 -4.09 7.57
CA SER A 178 -10.84 -2.96 8.38
C SER A 178 -9.77 -1.88 8.38
N ILE A 179 -10.19 -0.62 8.29
CA ILE A 179 -9.34 0.54 8.55
C ILE A 179 -9.68 1.14 9.91
N VAL A 180 -8.64 1.61 10.58
CA VAL A 180 -8.67 2.16 11.92
C VAL A 180 -8.38 3.65 11.83
N MET A 181 -9.21 4.45 12.50
CA MET A 181 -9.18 5.90 12.43
C MET A 181 -9.22 6.50 13.83
N GLN A 182 -8.36 7.48 14.08
CA GLN A 182 -8.31 8.20 15.34
C GLN A 182 -8.04 9.67 15.08
N HIS A 183 -8.78 10.56 15.75
CA HIS A 183 -8.67 12.02 15.54
C HIS A 183 -8.74 12.43 14.05
N ASP A 184 -9.71 11.85 13.31
CA ASP A 184 -9.89 12.05 11.87
C ASP A 184 -8.68 11.71 10.98
N ARG A 185 -7.76 10.89 11.51
CA ARG A 185 -6.62 10.34 10.78
C ARG A 185 -6.74 8.84 10.60
N PHE A 186 -6.32 8.34 9.45
CA PHE A 186 -6.08 6.91 9.22
C PHE A 186 -4.82 6.49 9.96
N VAL A 187 -4.93 5.53 10.89
CA VAL A 187 -3.83 5.16 11.81
C VAL A 187 -3.49 3.69 11.80
N GLY A 188 -4.29 2.85 11.15
CA GLY A 188 -4.04 1.41 11.10
C GLY A 188 -4.99 0.66 10.18
N TRP A 189 -4.67 -0.58 9.89
CA TRP A 189 -5.54 -1.51 9.20
C TRP A 189 -5.41 -2.90 9.79
N SER A 190 -6.42 -3.75 9.59
CA SER A 190 -6.39 -5.15 9.99
C SER A 190 -7.17 -6.02 9.00
N THR A 191 -6.70 -7.25 8.78
CA THR A 191 -7.39 -8.31 8.06
C THR A 191 -7.26 -9.61 8.84
N ARG A 192 -8.24 -10.49 8.69
CA ARG A 192 -8.31 -11.77 9.40
C ARG A 192 -8.88 -12.86 8.50
N ALA A 193 -8.61 -14.10 8.85
CA ALA A 193 -9.21 -15.25 8.20
C ALA A 193 -10.74 -15.13 8.23
N SER A 194 -11.34 -15.23 7.05
CA SER A 194 -12.78 -15.21 6.86
C SER A 194 -13.14 -16.24 5.81
N ASN A 195 -14.42 -16.65 5.77
CA ASN A 195 -14.91 -17.58 4.75
C ASN A 195 -14.85 -17.02 3.33
N THR A 196 -14.62 -15.71 3.18
CA THR A 196 -14.39 -15.06 1.88
C THR A 196 -12.90 -14.97 1.52
N GLY A 197 -12.01 -15.36 2.44
CA GLY A 197 -10.56 -15.17 2.33
C GLY A 197 -10.17 -13.69 2.46
N GLY A 198 -9.15 -13.39 3.26
CA GLY A 198 -8.48 -12.09 3.16
C GLY A 198 -7.75 -12.06 1.81
N THR A 199 -8.28 -11.35 0.82
CA THR A 199 -7.75 -11.38 -0.56
C THR A 199 -6.52 -10.49 -0.76
N HIS A 200 -6.29 -9.55 0.15
CA HIS A 200 -5.20 -8.58 0.04
C HIS A 200 -3.90 -9.17 0.57
N THR A 201 -2.84 -8.95 -0.19
CA THR A 201 -1.47 -9.33 0.17
C THR A 201 -0.58 -8.10 0.18
N THR A 202 0.59 -8.21 0.79
CA THR A 202 1.67 -7.25 0.60
C THR A 202 2.14 -7.29 -0.85
N MET A 203 2.95 -6.29 -1.26
CA MET A 203 3.58 -6.31 -2.59
C MET A 203 4.48 -7.53 -2.84
N SER A 204 4.91 -8.24 -1.79
CA SER A 204 5.66 -9.50 -1.92
C SER A 204 4.77 -10.74 -1.94
N GLY A 205 3.45 -10.58 -1.90
CA GLY A 205 2.48 -11.68 -1.92
C GLY A 205 2.17 -12.29 -0.55
N LEU A 206 2.59 -11.66 0.56
CA LEU A 206 2.28 -12.14 1.91
C LEU A 206 0.88 -11.70 2.33
N GLY A 207 0.02 -12.63 2.77
CA GLY A 207 -1.31 -12.32 3.26
C GLY A 207 -1.81 -13.36 4.26
N VAL A 208 -3.05 -13.19 4.72
CA VAL A 208 -3.73 -14.21 5.50
C VAL A 208 -3.79 -15.52 4.70
N GLY A 209 -3.42 -16.62 5.34
CA GLY A 209 -3.29 -17.94 4.75
C GLY A 209 -1.89 -18.28 4.23
N SER A 210 -1.00 -17.29 4.02
CA SER A 210 0.42 -17.54 3.72
C SER A 210 1.09 -18.33 4.85
N THR A 211 2.08 -19.15 4.52
CA THR A 211 2.79 -19.96 5.52
C THR A 211 3.88 -19.15 6.23
N ARG A 212 4.29 -19.61 7.42
CA ARG A 212 5.47 -19.11 8.13
C ARG A 212 6.71 -19.17 7.26
N ALA A 213 6.91 -20.26 6.51
CA ALA A 213 8.01 -20.34 5.54
C ALA A 213 7.97 -19.22 4.49
N ALA A 214 6.79 -18.84 4.00
CA ALA A 214 6.65 -17.73 3.05
C ALA A 214 6.98 -16.38 3.72
N LEU A 215 6.51 -16.15 4.94
CA LEU A 215 6.89 -14.99 5.76
C LEU A 215 8.42 -14.88 5.88
N ASP A 216 9.07 -15.94 6.34
CA ASP A 216 10.52 -15.98 6.57
C ASP A 216 11.33 -15.84 5.26
N SER A 217 10.75 -16.17 4.11
CA SER A 217 11.40 -16.02 2.80
C SER A 217 11.39 -14.59 2.25
N HIS A 218 10.48 -13.75 2.74
CA HIS A 218 10.29 -12.37 2.27
C HIS A 218 10.67 -11.32 3.30
N TYR A 219 10.64 -11.67 4.58
CA TYR A 219 10.87 -10.75 5.68
C TYR A 219 11.74 -11.38 6.77
N VAL A 220 12.51 -10.53 7.45
CA VAL A 220 13.09 -10.88 8.74
C VAL A 220 12.01 -10.64 9.79
N ALA A 221 11.36 -11.71 10.23
CA ALA A 221 10.29 -11.66 11.22
C ALA A 221 10.83 -11.90 12.64
N THR A 222 10.34 -11.13 13.61
CA THR A 222 10.43 -11.50 15.03
C THR A 222 9.16 -12.24 15.39
N VAL A 223 9.27 -13.41 16.02
CA VAL A 223 8.12 -14.23 16.43
C VAL A 223 8.16 -14.45 17.94
N ALA A 224 7.04 -14.22 18.62
CA ALA A 224 6.90 -14.42 20.05
C ALA A 224 5.50 -14.95 20.39
N ARG A 225 5.44 -15.85 21.38
CA ARG A 225 4.17 -16.35 21.92
C ARG A 225 3.47 -15.27 22.75
N SER A 226 2.17 -15.13 22.52
CA SER A 226 1.27 -14.28 23.30
C SER A 226 -0.05 -14.98 23.62
N THR A 227 -0.98 -14.26 24.23
CA THR A 227 -2.36 -14.71 24.47
C THR A 227 -3.14 -14.94 23.17
N LEU A 228 -2.67 -14.42 22.04
CA LEU A 228 -3.29 -14.55 20.72
C LEU A 228 -2.73 -15.74 19.92
N GLY A 229 -1.63 -16.34 20.35
CA GLY A 229 -0.91 -17.39 19.62
C GLY A 229 0.54 -17.02 19.38
N GLU A 230 1.09 -17.45 18.24
CA GLU A 230 2.43 -17.04 17.81
C GLU A 230 2.33 -15.72 17.04
N GLU A 231 2.58 -14.59 17.71
CA GLU A 231 2.58 -13.27 17.08
C GLU A 231 3.91 -13.06 16.34
N PHE A 232 3.83 -12.46 15.15
CA PHE A 232 5.00 -12.01 14.41
C PHE A 232 4.98 -10.50 14.18
N GLU A 233 6.17 -9.92 14.03
CA GLU A 233 6.38 -8.56 13.53
C GLU A 233 7.42 -8.59 12.40
N ALA A 234 7.09 -7.97 11.26
CA ALA A 234 7.88 -7.97 10.05
C ALA A 234 7.55 -6.73 9.19
N GLY A 235 8.56 -5.90 8.89
CA GLY A 235 8.39 -4.79 7.94
C GLY A 235 7.28 -3.78 8.29
N GLY A 236 7.05 -3.52 9.59
CA GLY A 236 5.97 -2.66 10.07
C GLY A 236 4.59 -3.31 10.10
N ILE A 237 4.50 -4.59 9.76
CA ILE A 237 3.29 -5.41 9.81
C ILE A 237 3.43 -6.39 10.97
N ALA A 238 2.35 -6.58 11.71
CA ALA A 238 2.23 -7.61 12.72
C ALA A 238 1.12 -8.60 12.35
N GLY A 239 1.13 -9.78 12.96
CA GLY A 239 0.12 -10.80 12.71
C GLY A 239 0.22 -11.99 13.63
N VAL A 240 -0.65 -12.98 13.42
CA VAL A 240 -0.71 -14.22 14.21
C VAL A 240 -0.53 -15.43 13.30
N LEU A 241 0.25 -16.41 13.75
CA LEU A 241 0.38 -17.74 13.14
C LEU A 241 -0.44 -18.77 13.93
N ASP A 242 -1.07 -19.72 13.22
CA ASP A 242 -1.83 -20.84 13.81
C ASP A 242 -0.98 -21.96 14.43
N GLY A 243 0.34 -21.77 14.51
CA GLY A 243 1.28 -22.72 15.09
C GLY A 243 2.74 -22.31 14.89
N GLU A 244 3.64 -23.18 15.36
CA GLU A 244 5.09 -22.89 15.33
C GLU A 244 5.80 -23.44 14.08
N SER A 245 5.20 -24.40 13.36
CA SER A 245 5.89 -25.06 12.25
C SER A 245 6.07 -24.14 11.04
N SER A 246 6.97 -24.50 10.13
CA SER A 246 7.16 -23.78 8.86
C SER A 246 5.91 -23.78 7.97
N SER A 247 4.99 -24.73 8.18
CA SER A 247 3.70 -24.81 7.48
C SER A 247 2.57 -24.08 8.18
N ALA A 248 2.78 -23.56 9.40
CA ALA A 248 1.81 -22.75 10.11
C ALA A 248 1.39 -21.56 9.24
N ARG A 249 0.12 -21.15 9.33
CA ARG A 249 -0.48 -20.13 8.47
C ARG A 249 -0.75 -18.85 9.24
N ILE A 250 -0.61 -17.74 8.53
CA ILE A 250 -1.03 -16.43 9.03
C ILE A 250 -2.55 -16.40 9.11
N THR A 251 -3.11 -16.17 10.29
CA THR A 251 -4.57 -16.06 10.51
C THR A 251 -5.03 -14.62 10.52
N ASP A 252 -4.19 -13.71 10.98
CA ASP A 252 -4.50 -12.30 11.20
C ASP A 252 -3.29 -11.45 10.83
N MET A 253 -3.54 -10.27 10.27
CA MET A 253 -2.50 -9.28 9.97
C MET A 253 -3.01 -7.87 10.26
N TRP A 254 -2.13 -7.02 10.74
CA TRP A 254 -2.41 -5.60 10.95
C TRP A 254 -1.14 -4.77 10.84
N ALA A 255 -1.31 -3.46 10.64
CA ALA A 255 -0.23 -2.48 10.78
C ALA A 255 -0.75 -1.18 11.36
N GLY A 256 0.16 -0.39 11.93
CA GLY A 256 -0.18 0.83 12.64
C GLY A 256 -0.83 0.57 14.00
N VAL A 257 -1.69 1.48 14.44
CA VAL A 257 -2.42 1.35 15.70
C VAL A 257 -3.49 0.25 15.58
N SER A 258 -3.42 -0.74 16.46
CA SER A 258 -4.39 -1.84 16.52
C SER A 258 -5.02 -1.95 17.91
N CYS A 259 -6.26 -2.45 17.94
CA CYS A 259 -7.02 -2.73 19.17
C CYS A 259 -7.12 -4.21 19.46
N VAL A 260 -6.08 -4.96 19.11
CA VAL A 260 -6.04 -6.38 19.42
C VAL A 260 -5.84 -6.51 20.93
N ALA A 261 -6.75 -7.21 21.60
CA ALA A 261 -6.63 -7.47 23.03
C ALA A 261 -5.40 -8.34 23.28
N ARG A 262 -4.56 -7.96 24.24
CA ARG A 262 -3.35 -8.69 24.65
C ARG A 262 -3.42 -9.02 26.12
#